data_AF-A0A960R6Y3-F1
#
_entry.id   AF-A0A960R6Y3-F1
#
_cell.length_a   1.000
_cell.length_b   1.000
_cell.length_c   1.000
_cell.angle_alpha   90.00
_cell.angle_beta   90.00
_cell.angle_gamma   90.00
#
_symmetry.space_group_name_H-M   'P 1'
#
loop_
_entity.id
_entity.type
_entity.pdbx_description
1 polymer ?
#
loop_
_entity_poly.entity_id
_entity_poly.type
_entity_poly.pdbx_seq_one_letter_code
_entity_poly.pdbx_strand_id
1 'polypeptide(L)'
;MSPFAEHLSFSGRHLLDRRRFLGQSATALGSIALTHLLGRDGLLGSESPLVDPAQPYAPRLSHHPAKARNVLVVFCAGAVSQLETWDYKPELNRQDGKPLVGGPAVTFQGPAGNLARPQYAFRQRGQTGKWVSDMIPHLAGLTDDIAFIHSLTSKSNTHGPAENFLSTGFVQDGFPSMGGWVTYALGSENQDLPAFVSIPDPRGVPQASVNNWGPGFLPAEFQGTPFS
;
A
#
# COMPACT_ATOMS: atom_id res chain seq x y z
N MET A 1 35.74 11.61 67.69
CA MET A 1 34.86 11.99 66.56
C MET A 1 35.58 11.53 65.29
N SER A 2 35.00 10.58 64.54
CA SER A 2 35.67 9.91 63.40
C SER A 2 35.65 10.79 62.13
N PRO A 3 36.75 10.93 61.35
CA PRO A 3 36.88 11.96 60.32
C PRO A 3 36.71 11.47 58.87
N PHE A 4 35.80 10.54 58.59
CA PHE A 4 35.49 10.16 57.19
C PHE A 4 33.99 9.93 57.00
N ALA A 5 33.25 10.99 56.69
CA ALA A 5 31.93 10.84 56.09
C ALA A 5 32.13 10.64 54.58
N GLU A 6 31.96 9.41 54.09
CA GLU A 6 32.04 9.11 52.66
C GLU A 6 30.94 9.87 51.90
N HIS A 7 31.35 10.88 51.13
CA HIS A 7 30.47 11.59 50.21
C HIS A 7 30.25 10.75 48.94
N LEU A 8 29.34 9.79 49.03
CA LEU A 8 28.87 9.04 47.86
C LEU A 8 28.07 9.97 46.95
N SER A 9 28.49 10.05 45.68
CA SER A 9 27.76 10.75 44.61
C SER A 9 26.36 10.17 44.42
N PHE A 10 25.45 10.91 43.78
CA PHE A 10 24.10 10.43 43.49
C PHE A 10 24.10 9.07 42.76
N SER A 11 24.98 8.92 41.76
CA SER A 11 25.19 7.66 41.06
C SER A 11 25.77 6.55 41.96
N GLY A 12 26.69 6.90 42.87
CA GLY A 12 27.25 5.96 43.85
C GLY A 12 26.17 5.45 44.82
N ARG A 13 25.30 6.32 45.33
CA ARG A 13 24.16 5.93 46.18
C ARG A 13 23.16 5.05 45.44
N HIS A 14 22.95 5.32 44.15
CA HIS A 14 22.07 4.55 43.29
C HIS A 14 22.60 3.14 42.99
N LEU A 15 23.92 2.97 42.86
CA LEU A 15 24.56 1.66 42.66
C LEU A 15 24.70 0.86 43.96
N LEU A 16 24.83 1.54 45.10
CA LEU A 16 24.99 0.91 46.42
C LEU A 16 23.66 0.63 47.14
N ASP A 17 22.53 1.11 46.61
CA ASP A 17 21.19 0.70 47.07
C ASP A 17 20.93 -0.76 46.68
N ARG A 18 21.02 -1.65 47.67
CA ARG A 18 20.78 -3.09 47.52
C ARG A 18 19.45 -3.42 46.85
N ARG A 19 18.36 -2.73 47.20
CA ARG A 19 17.03 -3.03 46.64
C ARG A 19 17.03 -2.71 45.16
N ARG A 20 17.63 -1.58 44.79
CA ARG A 20 17.72 -1.13 43.41
C ARG A 20 18.67 -1.99 42.58
N PHE A 21 19.85 -2.31 43.11
CA PHE A 21 20.83 -3.18 42.45
C PHE A 21 20.25 -4.57 42.17
N LEU A 22 19.64 -5.21 43.18
CA LEU A 22 19.03 -6.53 43.02
C LEU A 22 17.80 -6.48 42.08
N GLY A 23 16.97 -5.45 42.20
CA GLY A 23 15.83 -5.25 41.31
C GLY A 23 16.24 -5.07 39.84
N GLN A 24 17.25 -4.24 39.57
CA GLN A 24 17.75 -4.01 38.20
C GLN A 24 18.44 -5.25 37.64
N SER A 25 19.24 -5.95 38.45
CA SER A 25 19.93 -7.18 38.01
C SER A 25 18.94 -8.30 37.70
N ALA A 26 17.91 -8.47 38.54
CA ALA A 26 16.86 -9.46 38.30
C ALA A 26 16.06 -9.15 37.03
N THR A 27 15.68 -7.88 36.82
CA THR A 27 15.01 -7.45 35.59
C THR A 27 15.90 -7.66 34.35
N ALA A 28 17.18 -7.32 34.41
CA ALA A 28 18.10 -7.49 33.28
C ALA A 28 18.26 -8.97 32.90
N LEU A 29 18.50 -9.85 33.89
CA LEU A 29 18.60 -11.30 33.66
C LEU A 29 17.27 -11.87 33.16
N GLY A 30 16.15 -11.42 33.73
CA GLY A 30 14.81 -11.79 33.27
C GLY A 30 14.54 -11.40 31.83
N SER A 31 14.93 -10.19 31.42
CA SER A 31 14.80 -9.70 30.04
C SER A 31 15.66 -10.48 29.05
N ILE A 32 16.88 -10.88 29.43
CA ILE A 32 17.74 -11.73 28.60
C ILE A 32 17.11 -13.11 28.44
N ALA A 33 16.68 -13.74 29.55
CA ALA A 33 16.06 -15.05 29.53
C ALA A 33 14.76 -15.05 28.71
N LEU A 34 13.90 -14.03 28.89
CA LEU A 34 12.68 -13.88 28.12
C LEU A 34 12.97 -13.68 26.63
N THR A 35 13.91 -12.80 26.26
CA THR A 35 14.33 -12.61 24.86
C THR A 35 14.84 -13.91 24.25
N HIS A 36 15.62 -14.70 24.99
CA HIS A 36 16.11 -15.99 24.53
C HIS A 36 14.98 -17.01 24.32
N LEU A 37 14.03 -17.10 25.24
CA LEU A 37 12.86 -17.98 25.11
C LEU A 37 11.98 -17.56 23.93
N LEU A 38 11.67 -16.28 23.80
CA LEU A 38 10.93 -15.75 22.66
C LEU A 38 11.65 -16.02 21.34
N GLY A 39 12.98 -15.90 21.31
CA GLY A 39 13.78 -16.20 20.12
C GLY A 39 13.79 -17.69 19.78
N ARG A 40 13.92 -18.55 20.78
CA ARG A 40 13.85 -20.01 20.62
C ARG A 40 12.48 -20.46 20.12
N ASP A 41 11.42 -19.85 20.62
CA ASP A 41 10.04 -20.21 20.30
C ASP A 41 9.53 -19.48 19.02
N GLY A 42 10.39 -18.71 18.33
CA GLY A 42 10.05 -18.01 17.09
C GLY A 42 9.05 -16.87 17.25
N LEU A 43 8.90 -16.35 18.48
CA LEU A 43 7.98 -15.28 18.85
C LEU A 43 8.61 -13.89 18.78
N LEU A 44 9.94 -13.81 18.57
CA LEU A 44 10.56 -12.56 18.14
C LEU A 44 10.12 -12.27 16.71
N GLY A 45 9.62 -11.06 16.45
CA GLY A 45 9.29 -10.65 15.10
C GLY A 45 10.53 -10.72 14.21
N SER A 46 10.46 -11.45 13.09
CA SER A 46 11.50 -11.36 12.06
C SER A 46 11.39 -10.00 11.38
N GLU A 47 12.48 -9.24 11.30
CA GLU A 47 12.48 -7.89 10.69
C GLU A 47 12.26 -7.93 9.17
N SER A 48 12.46 -9.07 8.50
CA SER A 48 12.25 -9.25 7.07
C SER A 48 12.05 -10.73 6.69
N PRO A 49 11.30 -11.03 5.62
CA PRO A 49 11.21 -12.41 5.12
C PRO A 49 12.60 -12.91 4.72
N LEU A 50 12.99 -14.08 5.23
CA LEU A 50 14.21 -14.76 4.78
C LEU A 50 14.00 -15.24 3.34
N VAL A 51 14.73 -14.64 2.40
CA VAL A 51 14.75 -15.04 1.00
C VAL A 51 15.98 -15.93 0.79
N ASP A 52 15.76 -17.22 0.52
CA ASP A 52 16.82 -18.11 0.04
C ASP A 52 17.17 -17.73 -1.41
N PRO A 53 18.40 -17.27 -1.70
CA PRO A 53 18.80 -16.94 -3.07
C PRO A 53 18.72 -18.12 -4.04
N ALA A 54 18.80 -19.36 -3.55
CA ALA A 54 18.64 -20.56 -4.38
C ALA A 54 17.18 -20.84 -4.74
N GLN A 55 16.24 -20.31 -3.97
CA GLN A 55 14.79 -20.50 -4.11
C GLN A 55 14.04 -19.18 -3.80
N PRO A 56 14.28 -18.10 -4.56
CA PRO A 56 13.81 -16.75 -4.21
C PRO A 56 12.28 -16.61 -4.20
N TYR A 57 11.58 -17.51 -4.88
CA TYR A 57 10.11 -17.52 -4.96
C TYR A 57 9.46 -18.59 -4.08
N ALA A 58 10.22 -19.32 -3.26
CA ALA A 58 9.63 -20.33 -2.37
C ALA A 58 8.48 -19.72 -1.55
N PRO A 59 7.33 -20.42 -1.41
CA PRO A 59 6.21 -19.95 -0.63
C PRO A 59 6.60 -19.58 0.79
N ARG A 60 6.07 -18.46 1.28
CA ARG A 60 6.31 -17.98 2.64
C ARG A 60 4.98 -17.86 3.38
N LEU A 61 5.01 -18.15 4.67
CA LEU A 61 3.82 -18.04 5.52
C LEU A 61 3.45 -16.57 5.73
N SER A 62 2.17 -16.25 5.56
CA SER A 62 1.63 -14.95 5.88
C SER A 62 1.45 -14.79 7.40
N HIS A 63 1.55 -13.55 7.90
CA HIS A 63 1.27 -13.24 9.31
C HIS A 63 -0.18 -13.55 9.73
N HIS A 64 -1.10 -13.58 8.78
CA HIS A 64 -2.52 -13.86 9.00
C HIS A 64 -3.02 -14.91 8.00
N PRO A 65 -4.01 -15.75 8.38
CA PRO A 65 -4.67 -16.64 7.43
C PRO A 65 -5.26 -15.85 6.26
N ALA A 66 -4.88 -16.20 5.03
CA ALA A 66 -5.39 -15.54 3.84
C ALA A 66 -6.88 -15.85 3.63
N LYS A 67 -7.69 -14.81 3.38
CA LYS A 67 -9.12 -14.95 3.06
C LYS A 67 -9.39 -15.16 1.57
N ALA A 68 -8.44 -14.76 0.72
CA ALA A 68 -8.50 -14.94 -0.72
C ALA A 68 -7.26 -15.75 -1.15
N ARG A 69 -7.46 -16.65 -2.13
CA ARG A 69 -6.37 -17.44 -2.73
C ARG A 69 -5.72 -16.74 -3.91
N ASN A 70 -6.53 -16.04 -4.71
CA ASN A 70 -6.10 -15.35 -5.92
C ASN A 70 -6.63 -13.92 -5.91
N VAL A 71 -5.81 -12.97 -6.34
CA VAL A 71 -6.18 -11.57 -6.50
C VAL A 71 -5.80 -11.15 -7.91
N LEU A 72 -6.78 -10.66 -8.67
CA LEU A 72 -6.56 -10.05 -9.98
C LEU A 72 -6.65 -8.53 -9.82
N VAL A 73 -5.57 -7.83 -10.11
CA VAL A 73 -5.54 -6.36 -10.15
C VAL A 73 -5.67 -5.92 -11.60
N VAL A 74 -6.78 -5.25 -11.92
CA VAL A 74 -7.01 -4.66 -13.24
C VAL A 74 -6.80 -3.15 -13.12
N PHE A 75 -5.70 -2.65 -13.68
CA PHE A 75 -5.45 -1.22 -13.77
C PHE A 75 -5.78 -0.70 -15.17
N CYS A 76 -6.77 0.18 -15.24
CA CYS A 76 -7.19 0.80 -16.50
C CYS A 76 -6.51 2.16 -16.66
N ALA A 77 -5.33 2.18 -17.30
CA ALA A 77 -4.64 3.42 -17.63
C ALA A 77 -5.50 4.28 -18.58
N GLY A 78 -5.77 5.54 -18.20
CA GLY A 78 -6.65 6.41 -18.98
C GLY A 78 -8.13 6.00 -18.95
N ALA A 79 -8.57 5.30 -17.89
CA ALA A 79 -9.96 4.89 -17.71
C ALA A 79 -10.97 6.03 -17.81
N VAL A 80 -12.23 5.64 -17.97
CA VAL A 80 -13.38 6.53 -17.89
C VAL A 80 -13.41 7.30 -16.56
N SER A 81 -13.94 8.52 -16.61
CA SER A 81 -14.05 9.37 -15.43
C SER A 81 -14.86 8.69 -14.32
N GLN A 82 -14.32 8.70 -13.10
CA GLN A 82 -15.06 8.25 -11.91
C GLN A 82 -16.34 9.06 -11.65
N LEU A 83 -16.35 10.34 -12.05
CA LEU A 83 -17.49 11.24 -11.94
C LEU A 83 -18.60 10.89 -12.95
N GLU A 84 -18.28 10.12 -13.99
CA GLU A 84 -19.23 9.62 -14.99
C GLU A 84 -19.72 8.20 -14.71
N THR A 85 -19.18 7.52 -13.69
CA THR A 85 -19.41 6.09 -13.45
C THR A 85 -19.98 5.80 -12.05
N TRP A 86 -19.18 5.97 -11.00
CA TRP A 86 -19.54 5.54 -9.65
C TRP A 86 -19.47 6.67 -8.61
N ASP A 87 -18.91 7.84 -8.88
CA ASP A 87 -18.77 8.91 -7.89
C ASP A 87 -19.78 10.04 -8.13
N TYR A 88 -21.03 9.82 -7.71
CA TYR A 88 -22.09 10.81 -7.86
C TYR A 88 -21.84 12.02 -6.95
N LYS A 89 -21.58 13.18 -7.57
CA LYS A 89 -21.44 14.47 -6.88
C LYS A 89 -22.57 15.41 -7.30
N PRO A 90 -23.68 15.49 -6.54
CA PRO A 90 -24.84 16.32 -6.93
C PRO A 90 -24.51 17.80 -7.06
N GLU A 91 -23.46 18.28 -6.40
CA GLU A 91 -23.00 19.66 -6.52
C GLU A 91 -22.45 19.99 -7.92
N LEU A 92 -21.86 19.04 -8.63
CA LEU A 92 -21.40 19.24 -10.01
C LEU A 92 -22.56 19.60 -10.95
N ASN A 93 -23.77 19.12 -10.68
CA ASN A 93 -24.95 19.52 -11.45
C ASN A 93 -25.28 21.01 -11.27
N ARG A 94 -25.06 21.57 -10.07
CA ARG A 94 -25.33 22.99 -9.77
C ARG A 94 -24.23 23.91 -10.29
N GLN A 95 -23.03 23.37 -10.45
CA GLN A 95 -21.84 24.08 -10.89
C GLN A 95 -21.51 23.86 -12.37
N ASP A 96 -22.36 23.15 -13.11
CA ASP A 96 -22.16 22.89 -14.54
C ASP A 96 -21.91 24.18 -15.33
N GLY A 97 -20.86 24.16 -16.15
CA GLY A 97 -20.43 25.28 -16.97
C GLY A 97 -19.78 26.45 -16.22
N LYS A 98 -19.60 26.37 -14.89
CA LYS A 98 -18.93 27.41 -14.09
C LYS A 98 -17.44 27.09 -13.90
N PRO A 99 -16.56 28.10 -13.79
CA PRO A 99 -15.16 27.87 -13.46
C PRO A 99 -15.00 27.34 -12.02
N LEU A 100 -13.99 26.51 -11.79
CA LEU A 100 -13.65 26.04 -10.44
C LEU A 100 -13.03 27.17 -9.62
N VAL A 101 -13.74 27.60 -8.57
CA VAL A 101 -13.25 28.64 -7.65
C VAL A 101 -12.13 28.08 -6.77
N GLY A 102 -10.97 28.75 -6.74
CA GLY A 102 -9.81 28.32 -5.94
C GLY A 102 -9.02 27.15 -6.54
N GLY A 103 -9.32 26.75 -7.77
CA GLY A 103 -8.54 25.75 -8.50
C GLY A 103 -7.25 26.31 -9.11
N PRO A 104 -6.33 25.44 -9.57
CA PRO A 104 -5.14 25.88 -10.30
C PRO A 104 -5.55 26.54 -11.63
N ALA A 105 -4.96 27.70 -11.95
CA ALA A 105 -5.25 28.42 -13.19
C ALA A 105 -4.80 27.65 -14.45
N VAL A 106 -3.72 26.87 -14.33
CA VAL A 106 -3.15 26.03 -15.39
C VAL A 106 -2.86 24.66 -14.81
N THR A 107 -3.24 23.63 -15.55
CA THR A 107 -2.92 22.23 -15.29
C THR A 107 -1.84 21.77 -16.26
N PHE A 108 -1.32 20.56 -16.07
CA PHE A 108 -0.42 19.93 -17.03
C PHE A 108 -1.01 19.85 -18.46
N GLN A 109 -2.34 19.83 -18.58
CA GLN A 109 -3.07 19.72 -19.85
C GLN A 109 -3.48 21.08 -20.43
N GLY A 110 -3.07 22.20 -19.80
CA GLY A 110 -3.42 23.55 -20.22
C GLY A 110 -4.32 24.29 -19.23
N PRO A 111 -4.94 25.41 -19.66
CA PRO A 111 -5.84 26.19 -18.81
C PRO A 111 -6.96 25.34 -18.22
N ALA A 112 -7.32 25.61 -16.96
CA ALA A 112 -8.44 24.91 -16.34
C ALA A 112 -9.75 25.20 -17.10
N GLY A 113 -10.46 24.13 -17.48
CA GLY A 113 -11.79 24.22 -18.03
C GLY A 113 -12.86 24.52 -16.97
N ASN A 114 -14.10 24.71 -17.43
CA ASN A 114 -15.24 24.79 -16.53
C ASN A 114 -15.57 23.42 -15.94
N LEU A 115 -16.20 23.43 -14.77
CA LEU A 115 -16.80 22.24 -14.17
C LEU A 115 -17.88 21.69 -15.10
N ALA A 116 -17.88 20.37 -15.27
CA ALA A 116 -18.86 19.66 -16.06
C ALA A 116 -19.68 18.75 -15.14
N ARG A 117 -21.00 18.80 -15.29
CA ARG A 117 -21.87 17.77 -14.73
C ARG A 117 -21.67 16.43 -15.44
N PRO A 118 -22.06 15.31 -14.81
CA PRO A 118 -22.14 14.03 -15.49
C PRO A 118 -23.01 14.10 -16.75
N GLN A 119 -22.53 13.49 -17.84
CA GLN A 119 -23.24 13.44 -19.12
C GLN A 119 -24.33 12.37 -19.12
N TYR A 120 -24.18 11.33 -18.29
CA TYR A 120 -25.14 10.26 -18.12
C TYR A 120 -25.89 10.40 -16.79
N ALA A 121 -27.15 9.97 -16.78
CA ALA A 121 -27.97 10.02 -15.57
C ALA A 121 -27.44 9.02 -14.52
N PHE A 122 -27.43 9.44 -13.26
CA PHE A 122 -27.16 8.58 -12.12
C PHE A 122 -28.47 8.07 -11.53
N ARG A 123 -28.48 6.81 -11.10
CA ARG A 123 -29.60 6.19 -10.39
C ARG A 123 -29.09 5.38 -9.21
N GLN A 124 -29.91 5.24 -8.18
CA GLN A 124 -29.63 4.27 -7.11
C GLN A 124 -29.80 2.86 -7.65
N ARG A 125 -28.81 2.00 -7.42
CA ARG A 125 -28.75 0.62 -7.92
C ARG A 125 -28.56 -0.36 -6.77
N GLY A 126 -29.04 -1.58 -6.99
CA GLY A 126 -28.95 -2.65 -6.01
C GLY A 126 -29.72 -2.38 -4.73
N GLN A 127 -29.51 -3.26 -3.75
CA GLN A 127 -30.04 -3.16 -2.40
C GLN A 127 -29.28 -2.10 -1.58
N THR A 128 -28.00 -1.89 -1.90
CA THR A 128 -27.16 -0.85 -1.28
C THR A 128 -27.65 0.57 -1.59
N GLY A 129 -28.45 0.75 -2.65
CA GLY A 129 -28.90 2.07 -3.10
C GLY A 129 -27.77 2.98 -3.57
N LYS A 130 -26.61 2.39 -3.91
CA LYS A 130 -25.45 3.14 -4.40
C LYS A 130 -25.80 3.84 -5.69
N TRP A 131 -25.46 5.13 -5.78
CA TRP A 131 -25.59 5.88 -7.02
C TRP A 131 -24.55 5.39 -8.05
N VAL A 132 -25.04 4.93 -9.20
CA VAL A 132 -24.24 4.49 -10.34
C VAL A 132 -24.84 5.05 -11.63
N SER A 133 -23.96 5.47 -12.54
CA SER A 133 -24.30 6.05 -13.83
C SER A 133 -24.89 5.03 -14.81
N ASP A 134 -25.80 5.49 -15.65
CA ASP A 134 -26.33 4.73 -16.78
C ASP A 134 -25.30 4.46 -17.88
N MET A 135 -24.12 5.08 -17.83
CA MET A 135 -23.02 4.83 -18.77
C MET A 135 -22.55 3.36 -18.75
N ILE A 136 -22.67 2.70 -17.60
CA ILE A 136 -22.13 1.35 -17.35
C ILE A 136 -23.23 0.40 -16.85
N PRO A 137 -24.31 0.19 -17.61
CA PRO A 137 -25.53 -0.44 -17.10
C PRO A 137 -25.32 -1.91 -16.69
N HIS A 138 -24.40 -2.62 -17.34
CA HIS A 138 -24.08 -4.00 -17.00
C HIS A 138 -23.31 -4.11 -15.68
N LEU A 139 -22.35 -3.21 -15.44
CA LEU A 139 -21.63 -3.16 -14.15
C LEU A 139 -22.55 -2.63 -13.03
N ALA A 140 -23.46 -1.72 -13.36
CA ALA A 140 -24.48 -1.24 -12.43
C ALA A 140 -25.40 -2.37 -11.93
N GLY A 141 -25.59 -3.44 -12.70
CA GLY A 141 -26.31 -4.65 -12.27
C GLY A 141 -25.59 -5.46 -11.19
N LEU A 142 -24.29 -5.27 -11.03
CA LEU A 142 -23.44 -5.97 -10.06
C LEU A 142 -23.07 -5.11 -8.85
N THR A 143 -23.80 -4.00 -8.63
CA THR A 143 -23.46 -2.98 -7.63
C THR A 143 -23.28 -3.55 -6.22
N ASP A 144 -24.11 -4.53 -5.83
CA ASP A 144 -24.06 -5.11 -4.50
C ASP A 144 -22.90 -6.11 -4.31
N ASP A 145 -22.27 -6.55 -5.41
CA ASP A 145 -21.09 -7.43 -5.40
C ASP A 145 -19.77 -6.64 -5.43
N ILE A 146 -19.85 -5.31 -5.53
CA ILE A 146 -18.69 -4.42 -5.64
C ILE A 146 -18.50 -3.64 -4.34
N ALA A 147 -17.31 -3.73 -3.76
CA ALA A 147 -16.87 -2.82 -2.71
C ALA A 147 -16.25 -1.56 -3.32
N PHE A 148 -16.79 -0.40 -2.98
CA PHE A 148 -16.28 0.90 -3.45
C PHE A 148 -15.36 1.54 -2.41
N ILE A 149 -14.17 1.97 -2.83
CA ILE A 149 -13.22 2.72 -1.98
C ILE A 149 -13.09 4.14 -2.53
N HIS A 150 -13.95 5.05 -2.04
CA HIS A 150 -13.93 6.46 -2.44
C HIS A 150 -12.94 7.33 -1.65
N SER A 151 -12.28 6.76 -0.65
CA SER A 151 -11.32 7.48 0.22
C SER A 151 -9.90 7.56 -0.37
N LEU A 152 -9.66 6.96 -1.52
CA LEU A 152 -8.34 7.01 -2.16
C LEU A 152 -8.06 8.42 -2.69
N THR A 153 -6.89 8.94 -2.37
CA THR A 153 -6.39 10.22 -2.88
C THR A 153 -5.04 10.01 -3.54
N SER A 154 -4.71 10.86 -4.50
CA SER A 154 -3.42 10.86 -5.18
C SER A 154 -2.64 12.13 -4.84
N LYS A 155 -1.31 12.04 -4.84
CA LYS A 155 -0.40 13.18 -4.70
C LYS A 155 -0.07 13.84 -6.04
N SER A 156 -0.53 13.28 -7.16
CA SER A 156 -0.29 13.79 -8.51
C SER A 156 -1.56 13.76 -9.35
N ASN A 157 -1.73 14.78 -10.18
CA ASN A 157 -2.75 14.87 -11.23
C ASN A 157 -2.18 14.54 -12.63
N THR A 158 -0.89 14.24 -12.73
CA THR A 158 -0.22 13.90 -13.99
C THR A 158 -0.19 12.37 -14.13
N HIS A 159 -0.52 11.88 -15.33
CA HIS A 159 -0.69 10.45 -15.62
C HIS A 159 0.47 9.57 -15.13
N GLY A 160 1.68 9.67 -15.71
CA GLY A 160 2.82 8.83 -15.30
C GLY A 160 3.09 8.82 -13.78
N PRO A 161 3.27 9.98 -13.12
CA PRO A 161 3.53 9.98 -11.67
C PRO A 161 2.34 9.50 -10.81
N ALA A 162 1.10 9.64 -11.28
CA ALA A 162 -0.08 9.10 -10.58
C ALA A 162 -0.21 7.57 -10.75
N GLU A 163 0.11 7.05 -11.93
CA GLU A 163 0.22 5.61 -12.18
C GLU A 163 1.28 4.98 -11.27
N ASN A 164 2.46 5.61 -11.18
CA ASN A 164 3.52 5.17 -10.29
C ASN A 164 3.08 5.19 -8.82
N PHE A 165 2.36 6.24 -8.40
CA PHE A 165 1.82 6.35 -7.05
C PHE A 165 0.82 5.24 -6.71
N LEU A 166 -0.03 4.84 -7.65
CA LEU A 166 -0.96 3.74 -7.44
C LEU A 166 -0.22 2.40 -7.32
N SER A 167 0.77 2.18 -8.18
CA SER A 167 1.52 0.92 -8.25
C SER A 167 2.51 0.74 -7.10
N THR A 168 3.11 1.82 -6.59
CA THR A 168 4.22 1.76 -5.63
C THR A 168 3.94 2.47 -4.29
N GLY A 169 2.91 3.33 -4.24
CA GLY A 169 2.66 4.24 -3.12
C GLY A 169 3.46 5.54 -3.16
N PHE A 170 4.32 5.73 -4.17
CA PHE A 170 5.19 6.90 -4.32
C PHE A 170 5.09 7.53 -5.71
N VAL A 171 5.17 8.86 -5.76
CA VAL A 171 5.16 9.59 -7.04
C VAL A 171 6.52 9.43 -7.74
N GLN A 172 7.59 9.37 -6.96
CA GLN A 172 8.96 9.15 -7.40
C GLN A 172 9.21 7.70 -7.78
N ASP A 173 10.08 7.50 -8.77
CA ASP A 173 10.51 6.18 -9.22
C ASP A 173 11.43 5.50 -8.19
N GLY A 174 11.67 4.19 -8.40
CA GLY A 174 12.61 3.40 -7.60
C GLY A 174 12.00 2.61 -6.45
N PHE A 175 10.68 2.76 -6.23
CA PHE A 175 9.95 1.96 -5.24
C PHE A 175 9.40 0.68 -5.86
N PRO A 176 9.32 -0.43 -5.10
CA PRO A 176 8.78 -1.68 -5.61
C PRO A 176 7.28 -1.55 -5.90
N SER A 177 6.85 -2.13 -7.01
CA SER A 177 5.43 -2.27 -7.33
C SER A 177 4.71 -3.17 -6.32
N MET A 178 3.38 -3.06 -6.26
CA MET A 178 2.53 -3.92 -5.43
C MET A 178 2.80 -5.40 -5.68
N GLY A 179 2.93 -5.83 -6.94
CA GLY A 179 3.25 -7.22 -7.28
C GLY A 179 4.65 -7.64 -6.83
N GLY A 180 5.65 -6.75 -6.94
CA GLY A 180 6.99 -6.97 -6.40
C GLY A 180 6.98 -7.19 -4.89
N TRP A 181 6.27 -6.34 -4.14
CA TRP A 181 6.10 -6.48 -2.69
C TRP A 181 5.40 -7.78 -2.30
N VAL A 182 4.30 -8.12 -2.99
CA VAL A 182 3.53 -9.35 -2.71
C VAL A 182 4.40 -10.58 -2.94
N THR A 183 5.15 -10.62 -4.03
CA THR A 183 6.01 -11.76 -4.39
C THR A 183 7.22 -11.88 -3.46
N TYR A 184 7.81 -10.75 -3.06
CA TYR A 184 8.86 -10.73 -2.05
C TYR A 184 8.36 -11.26 -0.70
N ALA A 185 7.19 -10.81 -0.27
CA ALA A 185 6.64 -11.18 1.04
C ALA A 185 6.13 -12.63 1.10
N LEU A 186 5.45 -13.10 0.04
CA LEU A 186 4.72 -14.38 0.07
C LEU A 186 5.32 -15.47 -0.83
N GLY A 187 6.19 -15.12 -1.78
CA GLY A 187 6.65 -16.05 -2.81
C GLY A 187 5.52 -16.48 -3.74
N SER A 188 5.65 -17.67 -4.32
CA SER A 188 4.69 -18.29 -5.23
C SER A 188 4.63 -19.78 -5.00
N GLU A 189 3.42 -20.34 -4.93
CA GLU A 189 3.21 -21.80 -4.91
C GLU A 189 3.53 -22.44 -6.28
N ASN A 190 3.56 -21.63 -7.33
CA ASN A 190 3.84 -22.08 -8.69
C ASN A 190 5.35 -22.15 -8.96
N GLN A 191 5.79 -23.29 -9.49
CA GLN A 191 7.19 -23.56 -9.87
C GLN A 191 7.44 -23.45 -11.38
N ASP A 192 6.38 -23.39 -12.19
CA ASP A 192 6.47 -23.52 -13.66
C ASP A 192 6.27 -22.21 -14.42
N LEU A 193 5.77 -21.15 -13.77
CA LEU A 193 5.62 -19.80 -14.37
C LEU A 193 6.21 -18.75 -13.44
N PRO A 194 6.53 -17.54 -13.96
CA PRO A 194 6.97 -16.42 -13.15
C PRO A 194 6.00 -16.13 -11.99
N ALA A 195 6.56 -15.83 -10.83
CA ALA A 195 5.79 -15.53 -9.61
C ALA A 195 4.99 -14.22 -9.72
N PHE A 196 5.41 -13.30 -10.59
CA PHE A 196 4.71 -12.06 -10.90
C PHE A 196 4.65 -11.84 -12.41
N VAL A 197 3.44 -11.88 -12.96
CA VAL A 197 3.18 -11.63 -14.38
C VAL A 197 2.44 -10.30 -14.55
N SER A 198 2.91 -9.49 -15.49
CA SER A 198 2.21 -8.28 -15.96
C SER A 198 1.65 -8.56 -17.34
N ILE A 199 0.35 -8.31 -17.56
CA ILE A 199 -0.27 -8.52 -18.87
C ILE A 199 -0.64 -7.14 -19.42
N PRO A 200 0.21 -6.52 -20.26
CA PRO A 200 -0.10 -5.25 -20.88
C PRO A 200 -1.26 -5.39 -21.89
N ASP A 201 -1.96 -4.28 -22.11
CA ASP A 201 -2.92 -4.19 -23.21
C ASP A 201 -2.16 -4.17 -24.55
N PRO A 202 -2.60 -4.90 -25.58
CA PRO A 202 -1.93 -4.90 -26.89
C PRO A 202 -1.89 -3.51 -27.55
N ARG A 203 -2.73 -2.56 -27.13
CA ARG A 203 -2.74 -1.18 -27.62
C ARG A 203 -1.62 -0.33 -27.01
N GLY A 204 -1.00 -0.77 -25.93
CA GLY A 204 0.12 -0.07 -25.32
C GLY A 204 0.30 -0.34 -23.82
N VAL A 205 1.48 0.00 -23.33
CA VAL A 205 1.81 -0.04 -21.90
C VAL A 205 1.36 1.26 -21.20
N PRO A 206 1.10 1.22 -19.87
CA PRO A 206 0.88 2.43 -19.09
C PRO A 206 2.06 3.42 -19.20
N GLN A 207 1.83 4.71 -18.95
CA GLN A 207 2.86 5.75 -19.06
C GLN A 207 4.04 5.54 -18.10
N ALA A 208 3.78 5.03 -16.89
CA ALA A 208 4.83 4.67 -15.95
C ALA A 208 5.57 3.36 -16.33
N SER A 209 5.15 2.69 -17.41
CA SER A 209 5.82 1.52 -18.01
C SER A 209 6.20 0.49 -16.94
N VAL A 210 7.46 0.03 -16.96
CA VAL A 210 8.03 -0.97 -16.04
C VAL A 210 7.88 -0.63 -14.56
N ASN A 211 7.69 0.64 -14.16
CA ASN A 211 7.49 0.98 -12.75
C ASN A 211 6.19 0.38 -12.19
N ASN A 212 5.21 0.09 -13.05
CA ASN A 212 3.96 -0.58 -12.63
C ASN A 212 4.17 -2.04 -12.20
N TRP A 213 5.28 -2.67 -12.60
CA TRP A 213 5.59 -4.06 -12.28
C TRP A 213 7.08 -4.27 -11.94
N GLY A 214 7.77 -3.22 -11.53
CA GLY A 214 9.20 -3.26 -11.22
C GLY A 214 9.48 -3.69 -9.77
N PRO A 215 10.70 -4.20 -9.49
CA PRO A 215 11.12 -4.57 -8.14
C PRO A 215 11.60 -3.36 -7.32
N GLY A 216 11.84 -2.21 -7.95
CA GLY A 216 12.44 -1.06 -7.27
C GLY A 216 13.80 -1.44 -6.68
N PHE A 217 13.95 -1.25 -5.36
CA PHE A 217 15.14 -1.65 -4.60
C PHE A 217 15.13 -3.12 -4.12
N LEU A 218 14.07 -3.88 -4.39
CA LEU A 218 14.09 -5.33 -4.11
C LEU A 218 15.04 -6.04 -5.07
N PRO A 219 15.50 -7.26 -4.74
CA PRO A 219 16.28 -8.08 -5.65
C PRO A 219 15.60 -8.23 -7.03
N ALA A 220 16.41 -8.31 -8.09
CA ALA A 220 15.94 -8.30 -9.48
C ALA A 220 15.03 -9.48 -9.82
N GLU A 221 15.12 -10.56 -9.06
CA GLU A 221 14.25 -11.73 -9.10
C GLU A 221 12.76 -11.34 -8.96
N PHE A 222 12.44 -10.28 -8.20
CA PHE A 222 11.05 -9.85 -7.98
C PHE A 222 10.50 -8.93 -9.09
N GLN A 223 11.21 -8.81 -10.21
CA GLN A 223 10.73 -8.10 -11.40
C GLN A 223 9.54 -8.82 -12.03
N GLY A 224 8.44 -8.10 -12.25
CA GLY A 224 7.31 -8.63 -12.99
C GLY A 224 7.68 -8.96 -14.43
N THR A 225 7.25 -10.12 -14.91
CA THR A 225 7.48 -10.57 -16.29
C THR A 225 6.32 -10.12 -17.17
N PRO A 226 6.54 -9.24 -18.16
CA PRO A 226 5.48 -8.86 -19.09
C PRO A 226 5.15 -10.01 -20.05
N PHE A 227 3.88 -10.34 -20.19
CA PHE A 227 3.37 -11.29 -21.19
C PHE A 227 2.73 -10.50 -22.32
N SER A 228 3.48 -10.30 -23.40
CA SER A 228 3.08 -9.53 -24.59
C SER A 228 3.33 -10.31 -25.87
#